data_AF-A0A839XNC0-F1
#
_entry.id   AF-A0A839XNC0-F1
#
_cell.length_a   1.000
_cell.length_b   1.000
_cell.length_c   1.000
_cell.angle_alpha   90.00
_cell.angle_beta   90.00
_cell.angle_gamma   90.00
#
_symmetry.space_group_name_H-M   'P 1'
#
loop_
_entity.id
_entity.type
_entity.pdbx_description
1 polymer ?
#
loop_
_entity_poly.entity_id
_entity_poly.type
_entity_poly.pdbx_seq_one_letter_code
_entity_poly.pdbx_strand_id
1 'polypeptide(L)'
;MRNPPESDRRTFLARLGLLGAVAGISVTVPGIARSASGPSLDVIGTALGEVARDTLNALAVFVVPGPDAYSKAQGTPHPEPGALEAKAPDFLIESLDSFVPFPDQLANPIGAALAGGLADVPLDLPGDLPSVPVELDSAVRTLLSNDEHLPLSLVIALLLNNLATQVNPAAASGAFLSPFARLTFNEKADAFRQLEEPNAELVAAIDQQVNEPLKGSVSGMLKFVAGALLEFSAFGTYCEWAKFDPATRYVTGTPVGWDLSKYDPGVMDGWDEFKGYYQGRTKVSAK
;
A
#
# COMPACT_ATOMS: atom_id res chain seq x y z
N MET A 1 10.70 9.61 40.69
CA MET A 1 10.39 8.81 39.50
C MET A 1 9.74 9.74 38.48
N ARG A 2 10.45 10.14 37.42
CA ARG A 2 9.85 10.90 36.32
C ARG A 2 9.16 9.89 35.40
N ASN A 3 7.87 10.08 35.14
CA ASN A 3 7.21 9.39 34.04
C ASN A 3 7.95 9.75 32.74
N PRO A 4 8.21 8.80 31.83
CA PRO A 4 8.77 9.13 30.53
C PRO A 4 7.78 10.03 29.76
N PRO A 5 8.28 10.93 28.89
CA PRO A 5 7.41 11.79 28.08
C PRO A 5 6.52 10.93 27.17
N GLU A 6 5.25 11.31 26.99
CA GLU A 6 4.26 10.54 26.21
C GLU A 6 4.68 10.30 24.74
N SER A 7 5.62 11.09 24.20
CA SER A 7 6.21 10.92 22.87
C SER A 7 7.04 9.63 22.74
N ASP A 8 7.65 9.16 23.83
CA ASP A 8 8.53 7.98 23.84
C ASP A 8 7.73 6.69 23.66
N ARG A 9 6.51 6.65 24.21
CA ARG A 9 5.62 5.49 24.15
C ARG A 9 4.95 5.31 22.78
N ARG A 10 4.53 6.42 22.15
CA ARG A 10 3.94 6.39 20.79
C ARG A 10 4.99 6.01 19.75
N THR A 11 6.19 6.56 19.89
CA THR A 11 7.35 6.22 19.06
C THR A 11 7.75 4.75 19.23
N PHE A 12 7.78 4.24 20.46
CA PHE A 12 8.05 2.82 20.76
C PHE A 12 6.98 1.86 20.21
N LEU A 13 5.69 2.23 20.26
CA LEU A 13 4.61 1.40 19.73
C LEU A 13 4.56 1.40 18.19
N ALA A 14 4.90 2.53 17.57
CA ALA A 14 5.09 2.61 16.12
C ALA A 14 6.27 1.76 15.64
N ARG A 15 7.36 1.78 16.41
CA ARG A 15 8.54 0.91 16.22
C ARG A 15 8.20 -0.58 16.37
N LEU A 16 7.39 -0.96 17.35
CA LEU A 16 6.96 -2.36 17.55
C LEU A 16 6.00 -2.88 16.49
N GLY A 17 5.08 -2.05 15.98
CA GLY A 17 4.12 -2.53 15.00
C GLY A 17 4.67 -2.72 13.60
N LEU A 18 5.69 -1.96 13.22
CA LEU A 18 6.42 -2.20 11.97
C LEU A 18 7.22 -3.52 12.04
N LEU A 19 7.76 -3.88 13.21
CA LEU A 19 8.47 -5.14 13.43
C LEU A 19 7.55 -6.35 13.55
N GLY A 20 6.39 -6.22 14.19
CA GLY A 20 5.39 -7.29 14.25
C GLY A 20 4.77 -7.64 12.89
N ALA A 21 5.07 -6.86 11.84
CA ALA A 21 4.76 -7.20 10.47
C ALA A 21 5.76 -8.13 9.81
N VAL A 22 7.05 -7.97 10.14
CA VAL A 22 8.13 -8.81 9.63
C VAL A 22 8.23 -10.12 10.43
N ALA A 23 7.98 -10.07 11.75
CA ALA A 23 7.99 -11.26 12.62
C ALA A 23 6.82 -12.24 12.36
N GLY A 24 5.78 -11.80 11.63
CA GLY A 24 4.61 -12.61 11.28
C GLY A 24 4.82 -13.64 10.15
N ILE A 25 5.95 -13.60 9.44
CA ILE A 25 6.26 -14.51 8.31
C ILE A 25 6.69 -15.90 8.81
N SER A 26 5.97 -16.49 9.77
CA SER A 26 6.16 -17.91 10.16
C SER A 26 5.47 -18.85 9.15
N VAL A 27 5.63 -18.59 7.85
CA VAL A 27 5.13 -19.48 6.78
C VAL A 27 6.31 -20.19 6.15
N THR A 28 6.31 -21.50 6.36
CA THR A 28 7.23 -22.51 5.85
C THR A 28 7.41 -22.40 4.32
N VAL A 29 8.50 -21.77 3.87
CA VAL A 29 9.01 -21.94 2.50
C VAL A 29 9.96 -23.14 2.50
N PRO A 30 9.62 -24.29 1.88
CA PRO A 30 10.51 -25.42 1.80
C PRO A 30 11.59 -25.14 0.74
N GLY A 31 12.88 -25.09 1.15
CA GLY A 31 14.00 -25.15 0.21
C GLY A 31 15.14 -24.14 0.39
N ILE A 32 15.06 -23.21 1.34
CA ILE A 32 16.15 -22.25 1.57
C ILE A 32 17.20 -22.90 2.50
N ALA A 33 18.32 -23.35 1.90
CA ALA A 33 19.47 -23.84 2.63
C ALA A 33 20.10 -22.71 3.48
N ARG A 34 20.44 -23.03 4.74
CA ARG A 34 21.09 -22.13 5.69
C ARG A 34 22.43 -21.62 5.13
N SER A 35 22.50 -20.32 4.83
CA SER A 35 23.78 -19.61 4.70
C SER A 35 24.15 -19.02 6.06
N ALA A 36 25.42 -19.17 6.47
CA ALA A 36 25.94 -18.66 7.74
C ALA A 36 26.25 -17.15 7.72
N SER A 37 26.02 -16.51 6.57
CA SER A 37 25.99 -15.06 6.42
C SER A 37 24.59 -14.56 6.81
N GLY A 38 24.47 -13.39 7.43
CA GLY A 38 23.16 -12.79 7.74
C GLY A 38 22.22 -12.74 6.51
N PRO A 39 20.92 -12.45 6.73
CA PRO A 39 19.93 -12.42 5.66
C PRO A 39 20.43 -11.57 4.49
N SER A 40 20.38 -12.11 3.27
CA SER A 40 20.76 -11.36 2.08
C SER A 40 19.79 -10.19 1.87
N LEU A 41 20.27 -9.11 1.27
CA LEU A 41 19.44 -7.93 0.94
C LEU A 41 18.20 -8.30 0.12
N ASP A 42 18.33 -9.32 -0.73
CA ASP A 42 17.24 -9.88 -1.53
C ASP A 42 16.10 -10.47 -0.68
N VAL A 43 16.44 -11.14 0.43
CA VAL A 43 15.44 -11.68 1.37
C VAL A 43 14.72 -10.55 2.11
N ILE A 44 15.44 -9.48 2.46
CA ILE A 44 14.85 -8.32 3.13
C ILE A 44 13.94 -7.55 2.18
N GLY A 45 14.38 -7.32 0.94
CA GLY A 45 13.58 -6.68 -0.10
C GLY A 45 12.29 -7.46 -0.38
N THR A 46 12.39 -8.79 -0.48
CA THR A 46 11.21 -9.66 -0.64
C THR A 46 10.25 -9.55 0.54
N ALA A 47 10.75 -9.62 1.78
CA ALA A 47 9.91 -9.51 2.97
C ALA A 47 9.21 -8.15 3.07
N LEU A 48 9.92 -7.06 2.76
CA LEU A 48 9.35 -5.72 2.71
C LEU A 48 8.30 -5.58 1.60
N GLY A 49 8.54 -6.19 0.43
CA GLY A 49 7.58 -6.26 -0.66
C GLY A 49 6.27 -6.97 -0.25
N GLU A 50 6.37 -8.07 0.50
CA GLU A 50 5.18 -8.79 1.02
C GLU A 50 4.41 -7.96 2.05
N VAL A 51 5.10 -7.24 2.94
CA VAL A 51 4.45 -6.32 3.89
C VAL A 51 3.77 -5.17 3.14
N ALA A 52 4.41 -4.63 2.11
CA ALA A 52 3.84 -3.58 1.28
C ALA A 52 2.58 -4.06 0.57
N ARG A 53 2.65 -5.26 -0.04
CA ARG A 53 1.51 -5.91 -0.69
C ARG A 53 0.35 -6.19 0.28
N ASP A 54 0.61 -6.73 1.47
CA ASP A 54 -0.42 -6.96 2.48
C ASP A 54 -1.10 -5.65 2.93
N THR A 55 -0.31 -4.58 3.05
CA THR A 55 -0.83 -3.23 3.36
C THR A 55 -1.73 -2.71 2.25
N LEU A 56 -1.31 -2.84 1.00
CA LEU A 56 -2.05 -2.37 -0.17
C LEU A 56 -3.30 -3.22 -0.46
N ASN A 57 -3.28 -4.52 -0.14
CA ASN A 57 -4.49 -5.35 -0.13
C ASN A 57 -5.54 -4.75 0.81
N ALA A 58 -5.13 -4.43 2.04
CA ALA A 58 -6.02 -3.84 3.03
C ALA A 58 -6.49 -2.43 2.68
N LEU A 59 -5.68 -1.64 1.99
CA LEU A 59 -6.05 -0.33 1.45
C LEU A 59 -7.10 -0.47 0.34
N ALA A 60 -6.88 -1.35 -0.64
CA ALA A 60 -7.81 -1.52 -1.74
C ALA A 60 -9.17 -2.01 -1.23
N VAL A 61 -9.16 -2.97 -0.31
CA VAL A 61 -10.36 -3.52 0.36
C VAL A 61 -11.05 -2.50 1.27
N PHE A 62 -10.33 -1.55 1.85
CA PHE A 62 -10.94 -0.46 2.62
C PHE A 62 -11.87 0.40 1.74
N VAL A 63 -11.51 0.57 0.47
CA VAL A 63 -12.31 1.37 -0.49
C VAL A 63 -13.42 0.53 -1.12
N VAL A 64 -13.11 -0.66 -1.61
CA VAL A 64 -14.09 -1.56 -2.24
C VAL A 64 -14.01 -2.95 -1.60
N PRO A 65 -14.78 -3.20 -0.54
CA PRO A 65 -14.82 -4.51 0.11
C PRO A 65 -15.42 -5.59 -0.79
N GLY A 66 -15.08 -6.84 -0.50
CA GLY A 66 -15.55 -8.04 -1.18
C GLY A 66 -15.73 -9.22 -0.22
N PRO A 67 -15.70 -10.47 -0.73
CA PRO A 67 -15.96 -11.68 0.05
C PRO A 67 -14.72 -12.19 0.82
N ASP A 68 -13.61 -11.46 0.72
CA ASP A 68 -12.27 -11.85 1.15
C ASP A 68 -12.03 -11.74 2.67
N ALA A 69 -10.86 -12.20 3.11
CA ALA A 69 -10.46 -12.21 4.52
C ALA A 69 -10.20 -10.80 5.10
N TYR A 70 -9.70 -9.86 4.31
CA TYR A 70 -9.46 -8.48 4.74
C TYR A 70 -10.79 -7.75 4.96
N SER A 71 -11.77 -7.97 4.08
CA SER A 71 -13.12 -7.42 4.22
C SER A 71 -13.80 -7.91 5.49
N LYS A 72 -13.64 -9.21 5.81
CA LYS A 72 -14.10 -9.79 7.09
C LYS A 72 -13.38 -9.20 8.29
N ALA A 73 -12.05 -9.05 8.21
CA ALA A 73 -11.23 -8.52 9.30
C ALA A 73 -11.56 -7.06 9.63
N GLN A 74 -11.81 -6.23 8.61
CA GLN A 74 -12.17 -4.83 8.83
C GLN A 74 -13.65 -4.64 9.24
N GLY A 75 -14.47 -5.68 9.14
CA GLY A 75 -15.88 -5.68 9.57
C GLY A 75 -16.90 -5.29 8.48
N THR A 76 -16.52 -5.29 7.20
CA THR A 76 -17.40 -4.91 6.09
C THR A 76 -17.40 -5.94 4.95
N PRO A 77 -17.67 -7.23 5.19
CA PRO A 77 -17.71 -8.23 4.12
C PRO A 77 -18.90 -8.01 3.17
N HIS A 78 -18.67 -8.20 1.87
CA HIS A 78 -19.69 -8.17 0.83
C HIS A 78 -19.72 -9.49 0.05
N PRO A 79 -20.90 -9.98 -0.38
CA PRO A 79 -20.98 -11.18 -1.23
C PRO A 79 -20.55 -10.92 -2.67
N GLU A 80 -20.63 -9.68 -3.16
CA GLU A 80 -20.18 -9.28 -4.48
C GLU A 80 -18.64 -9.22 -4.58
N PRO A 81 -18.05 -9.41 -5.78
CA PRO A 81 -16.60 -9.24 -5.98
C PRO A 81 -16.12 -7.84 -5.59
N GLY A 82 -14.97 -7.74 -4.91
CA GLY A 82 -14.40 -6.48 -4.46
C GLY A 82 -13.05 -6.17 -5.11
N ALA A 83 -12.26 -5.35 -4.41
CA ALA A 83 -10.96 -4.90 -4.88
C ALA A 83 -9.96 -6.02 -5.18
N LEU A 84 -9.98 -7.11 -4.40
CA LEU A 84 -9.05 -8.23 -4.60
C LEU A 84 -9.40 -9.03 -5.86
N GLU A 85 -10.69 -9.30 -6.08
CA GLU A 85 -11.17 -9.97 -7.30
C GLU A 85 -10.89 -9.12 -8.55
N ALA A 86 -10.88 -7.79 -8.41
CA ALA A 86 -10.51 -6.85 -9.46
C ALA A 86 -8.99 -6.70 -9.68
N LYS A 87 -8.15 -7.35 -8.87
CA LYS A 87 -6.68 -7.15 -8.84
C LYS A 87 -6.26 -5.69 -8.64
N ALA A 88 -7.06 -4.92 -7.90
CA ALA A 88 -6.76 -3.53 -7.60
C ALA A 88 -5.41 -3.33 -6.86
N PRO A 89 -4.96 -4.23 -5.95
CA PRO A 89 -3.63 -4.10 -5.34
C PRO A 89 -2.48 -4.21 -6.35
N ASP A 90 -2.60 -5.07 -7.36
CA ASP A 90 -1.59 -5.17 -8.43
C ASP A 90 -1.55 -3.88 -9.24
N PHE A 91 -2.72 -3.33 -9.58
CA PHE A 91 -2.84 -2.04 -10.22
C PHE A 91 -2.22 -0.92 -9.38
N LEU A 92 -2.45 -0.89 -8.07
CA LEU A 92 -1.88 0.11 -7.16
C LEU A 92 -0.36 0.04 -7.12
N ILE A 93 0.20 -1.16 -6.93
CA ILE A 93 1.66 -1.36 -6.89
C ILE A 93 2.27 -0.90 -8.21
N GLU A 94 1.75 -1.37 -9.34
CA GLU A 94 2.24 -1.00 -10.67
C GLU A 94 2.10 0.52 -10.92
N SER A 95 0.96 1.12 -10.56
CA SER A 95 0.72 2.55 -10.74
C SER A 95 1.68 3.40 -9.91
N LEU A 96 1.87 3.05 -8.64
CA LEU A 96 2.74 3.78 -7.73
C LEU A 96 4.21 3.64 -8.13
N ASP A 97 4.64 2.45 -8.52
CA ASP A 97 6.06 2.16 -8.77
C ASP A 97 6.50 2.52 -10.19
N SER A 98 5.61 2.41 -11.19
CA SER A 98 5.96 2.64 -12.59
C SER A 98 5.46 3.97 -13.16
N PHE A 99 4.40 4.56 -12.60
CA PHE A 99 3.68 5.68 -13.25
C PHE A 99 3.56 6.95 -12.43
N VAL A 100 3.77 6.90 -11.11
CA VAL A 100 3.84 8.13 -10.29
C VAL A 100 5.28 8.64 -10.34
N PRO A 101 5.56 9.78 -11.01
CA PRO A 101 6.86 10.41 -10.92
C PRO A 101 6.98 11.04 -9.53
N PHE A 102 7.33 10.22 -8.54
CA PHE A 102 7.67 10.70 -7.22
C PHE A 102 9.13 11.13 -7.27
N PRO A 103 9.45 12.42 -7.11
CA PRO A 103 10.84 12.85 -7.14
C PRO A 103 11.62 12.09 -6.05
N ASP A 104 12.78 11.51 -6.37
CA ASP A 104 13.65 10.86 -5.38
C ASP A 104 14.02 11.81 -4.23
N GLN A 105 14.00 13.11 -4.53
CA GLN A 105 14.15 14.22 -3.59
C GLN A 105 13.06 14.28 -2.50
N LEU A 106 11.97 13.54 -2.65
CA LEU A 106 10.88 13.39 -1.67
C LEU A 106 10.83 11.97 -1.10
N ALA A 107 11.04 10.94 -1.92
CA ALA A 107 11.03 9.53 -1.47
C ALA A 107 12.13 9.26 -0.45
N ASN A 108 13.36 9.71 -0.73
CA ASN A 108 14.51 9.47 0.13
C ASN A 108 14.40 10.16 1.49
N PRO A 109 14.00 11.45 1.59
CA PRO A 109 13.83 12.09 2.89
C PRO A 109 12.63 11.56 3.70
N ILE A 110 11.53 11.13 3.06
CA ILE A 110 10.43 10.46 3.76
C ILE A 110 10.89 9.08 4.25
N GLY A 111 11.56 8.31 3.39
CA GLY A 111 12.18 7.03 3.74
C GLY A 111 13.19 7.17 4.89
N ALA A 112 14.03 8.21 4.86
CA ALA A 112 15.01 8.51 5.90
C ALA A 112 14.38 9.04 7.19
N ALA A 113 13.28 9.81 7.13
CA ALA A 113 12.52 10.24 8.30
C ALA A 113 11.85 9.04 8.98
N LEU A 114 11.29 8.14 8.20
CA LEU A 114 10.73 6.88 8.68
C LEU A 114 11.85 5.97 9.24
N ALA A 115 12.99 5.84 8.56
CA ALA A 115 14.14 5.04 8.99
C ALA A 115 14.84 5.59 10.25
N GLY A 116 15.03 6.92 10.36
CA GLY A 116 15.53 7.58 11.57
C GLY A 116 14.55 7.48 12.75
N GLY A 117 13.26 7.35 12.46
CA GLY A 117 12.24 6.95 13.43
C GLY A 117 12.34 5.49 13.89
N LEU A 118 13.07 4.63 13.17
CA LEU A 118 13.24 3.18 13.37
C LEU A 118 14.63 2.75 13.84
N ALA A 119 15.57 3.69 14.01
CA ALA A 119 16.86 3.42 14.62
C ALA A 119 16.64 2.85 16.04
N ASP A 120 17.34 1.76 16.38
CA ASP A 120 17.32 1.04 17.67
C ASP A 120 16.29 -0.09 17.83
N VAL A 121 15.72 -0.66 16.76
CA VAL A 121 14.69 -1.72 16.90
C VAL A 121 15.06 -3.01 16.16
N PRO A 122 15.31 -4.13 16.88
CA PRO A 122 15.76 -5.39 16.26
C PRO A 122 14.63 -6.09 15.49
N LEU A 123 14.91 -6.48 14.24
CA LEU A 123 14.04 -7.36 13.44
C LEU A 123 14.18 -8.81 13.88
N ASP A 124 13.12 -9.38 14.46
CA ASP A 124 13.00 -10.83 14.61
C ASP A 124 12.50 -11.41 13.27
N LEU A 125 13.43 -12.01 12.52
CA LEU A 125 13.12 -12.66 11.26
C LEU A 125 12.58 -14.07 11.54
N PRO A 126 11.48 -14.47 10.89
CA PRO A 126 10.85 -15.74 11.19
C PRO A 126 11.57 -16.94 10.57
N GLY A 127 11.47 -18.07 11.27
CA GLY A 127 12.11 -19.33 10.93
C GLY A 127 13.32 -19.66 11.81
N ASP A 128 13.97 -20.77 11.50
CA ASP A 128 15.13 -21.32 12.23
C ASP A 128 16.44 -20.57 11.89
N LEU A 129 16.31 -19.29 11.54
CA LEU A 129 17.38 -18.35 11.23
C LEU A 129 17.93 -17.77 12.54
N PRO A 130 19.24 -17.55 12.64
CA PRO A 130 19.78 -16.85 13.80
C PRO A 130 19.09 -15.49 13.91
N SER A 131 18.69 -15.12 15.13
CA SER A 131 18.22 -13.78 15.50
C SER A 131 19.36 -12.80 15.30
N VAL A 132 19.60 -12.40 14.05
CA VAL A 132 20.53 -11.35 13.71
C VAL A 132 19.77 -10.05 13.95
N PRO A 133 20.23 -9.16 14.83
CA PRO A 133 19.67 -7.82 14.94
C PRO A 133 19.98 -7.10 13.63
N VAL A 134 19.15 -7.30 12.62
CA VAL A 134 19.12 -6.44 11.45
C VAL A 134 18.37 -5.20 11.93
N GLU A 135 19.11 -4.13 12.12
CA GLU A 135 18.53 -2.80 12.28
C GLU A 135 17.76 -2.51 10.99
N LEU A 136 16.43 -2.41 11.06
CA LEU A 136 15.60 -2.05 9.91
C LEU A 136 16.07 -0.72 9.29
N ASP A 137 16.60 0.18 10.11
CA ASP A 137 17.29 1.40 9.67
C ASP A 137 18.48 1.10 8.75
N SER A 138 19.34 0.13 9.10
CA SER A 138 20.47 -0.28 8.24
C SER A 138 20.01 -0.95 6.96
N ALA A 139 18.94 -1.75 7.00
CA ALA A 139 18.38 -2.39 5.81
C ALA A 139 17.76 -1.35 4.85
N VAL A 140 16.94 -0.44 5.36
CA VAL A 140 16.32 0.63 4.58
C VAL A 140 17.39 1.59 4.08
N ARG A 141 18.41 1.93 4.88
CA ARG A 141 19.55 2.75 4.44
C ARG A 141 20.40 2.04 3.40
N THR A 142 20.57 0.73 3.49
CA THR A 142 21.32 -0.06 2.49
C THR A 142 20.56 -0.15 1.18
N LEU A 143 19.22 -0.28 1.22
CA LEU A 143 18.37 -0.13 0.03
C LEU A 143 18.49 1.28 -0.57
N LEU A 144 18.41 2.33 0.27
CA LEU A 144 18.56 3.73 -0.13
C LEU A 144 19.95 4.09 -0.68
N SER A 145 21.00 3.38 -0.29
CA SER A 145 22.39 3.68 -0.69
C SER A 145 22.87 2.86 -1.89
N ASN A 146 22.09 1.90 -2.36
CA ASN A 146 22.44 1.05 -3.51
C ASN A 146 21.91 1.57 -4.87
N ASP A 147 21.45 2.83 -4.95
CA ASP A 147 20.93 3.45 -6.19
C ASP A 147 19.68 2.76 -6.81
N GLU A 148 19.11 1.76 -6.12
CA GLU A 148 17.78 1.24 -6.44
C GLU A 148 16.73 2.23 -5.90
N HIS A 149 15.90 2.74 -6.81
CA HIS A 149 14.83 3.66 -6.43
C HIS A 149 13.88 2.90 -5.51
N LEU A 150 13.62 3.43 -4.30
CA LEU A 150 12.66 2.79 -3.41
C LEU A 150 11.28 2.77 -4.09
N PRO A 151 10.62 1.60 -4.20
CA PRO A 151 9.28 1.55 -4.74
C PRO A 151 8.36 2.40 -3.87
N LEU A 152 7.60 3.30 -4.50
CA LEU A 152 6.69 4.19 -3.79
C LEU A 152 5.63 3.39 -3.02
N SER A 153 5.22 2.25 -3.54
CA SER A 153 4.33 1.29 -2.88
C SER A 153 4.82 0.91 -1.48
N LEU A 154 6.13 0.69 -1.30
CA LEU A 154 6.75 0.40 -0.01
C LEU A 154 6.72 1.63 0.91
N VAL A 155 7.07 2.81 0.40
CA VAL A 155 7.05 4.06 1.19
C VAL A 155 5.65 4.35 1.74
N ILE A 156 4.63 4.20 0.88
CA ILE A 156 3.22 4.34 1.27
C ILE A 156 2.84 3.29 2.31
N ALA A 157 3.24 2.03 2.13
CA ALA A 157 2.94 0.99 3.10
C ALA A 157 3.56 1.26 4.47
N LEU A 158 4.81 1.71 4.52
CA LEU A 158 5.47 2.09 5.77
C LEU A 158 4.74 3.25 6.47
N LEU A 159 4.32 4.26 5.71
CA LEU A 159 3.54 5.38 6.22
C LEU A 159 2.20 4.94 6.81
N LEU A 160 1.43 4.12 6.08
CA LEU A 160 0.13 3.61 6.52
C LEU A 160 0.27 2.71 7.76
N ASN A 161 1.31 1.88 7.82
CA ASN A 161 1.56 1.03 8.99
C ASN A 161 1.97 1.83 10.22
N ASN A 162 2.77 2.88 10.05
CA ASN A 162 3.07 3.81 11.13
C ASN A 162 1.79 4.47 11.66
N LEU A 163 0.94 5.01 10.79
CA LEU A 163 -0.34 5.60 11.21
C LEU A 163 -1.26 4.57 11.89
N ALA A 164 -1.29 3.33 11.39
CA ALA A 164 -2.10 2.27 11.96
C ALA A 164 -1.75 1.98 13.43
N THR A 165 -0.46 1.91 13.74
CA THR A 165 0.00 1.69 15.12
C THR A 165 -0.25 2.86 16.05
N GLN A 166 -0.37 4.08 15.51
CA GLN A 166 -0.75 5.26 16.28
C GLN A 166 -2.26 5.26 16.59
N VAL A 167 -3.08 4.81 15.63
CA VAL A 167 -4.53 4.64 15.81
C VAL A 167 -4.83 3.51 16.79
N ASN A 168 -4.26 2.32 16.55
CA ASN A 168 -4.42 1.16 17.40
C ASN A 168 -3.09 0.44 17.62
N PRO A 169 -2.44 0.63 18.79
CA PRO A 169 -1.20 -0.06 19.11
C PRO A 169 -1.31 -1.59 19.14
N ALA A 170 -2.49 -2.17 19.38
CA ALA A 170 -2.69 -3.61 19.36
C ALA A 170 -2.59 -4.19 17.93
N ALA A 171 -2.72 -3.35 16.89
CA ALA A 171 -2.50 -3.75 15.50
C ALA A 171 -1.03 -4.10 15.21
N ALA A 172 -0.10 -3.86 16.15
CA ALA A 172 1.29 -4.27 16.05
C ALA A 172 1.49 -5.78 15.87
N SER A 173 0.56 -6.61 16.34
CA SER A 173 0.58 -8.08 16.17
C SER A 173 -0.80 -8.60 15.79
N GLY A 174 -0.88 -9.58 14.89
CA GLY A 174 -2.18 -10.12 14.47
C GLY A 174 -2.09 -11.09 13.30
N ALA A 175 -3.25 -11.43 12.74
CA ALA A 175 -3.40 -12.47 11.72
C ALA A 175 -2.90 -12.08 10.32
N PHE A 176 -2.85 -10.79 10.00
CA PHE A 176 -2.27 -10.26 8.76
C PHE A 176 -0.82 -9.86 8.96
N LEU A 177 -0.06 -9.65 7.89
CA LEU A 177 1.33 -9.21 8.04
C LEU A 177 1.35 -7.77 8.54
N SER A 178 0.66 -6.84 7.89
CA SER A 178 0.78 -5.41 8.18
C SER A 178 -0.18 -4.93 9.28
N PRO A 179 0.24 -3.97 10.15
CA PRO A 179 -0.65 -3.29 11.09
C PRO A 179 -1.89 -2.69 10.44
N PHE A 180 -1.74 -2.04 9.28
CA PHE A 180 -2.86 -1.42 8.59
C PHE A 180 -3.91 -2.45 8.15
N ALA A 181 -3.49 -3.66 7.76
CA ALA A 181 -4.41 -4.76 7.44
C ALA A 181 -5.21 -5.29 8.62
N ARG A 182 -4.73 -5.07 9.85
CA ARG A 182 -5.37 -5.53 11.09
C ARG A 182 -6.38 -4.54 11.64
N LEU A 183 -6.47 -3.34 11.07
CA LEU A 183 -7.42 -2.32 11.49
C LEU A 183 -8.85 -2.63 11.04
N THR A 184 -9.82 -2.26 11.87
CA THR A 184 -11.23 -2.15 11.52
C THR A 184 -11.45 -1.00 10.52
N PHE A 185 -12.61 -0.99 9.84
CA PHE A 185 -12.96 0.08 8.91
C PHE A 185 -12.87 1.48 9.53
N ASN A 186 -13.39 1.65 10.75
CA ASN A 186 -13.35 2.94 11.45
C ASN A 186 -11.91 3.36 11.80
N GLU A 187 -11.07 2.41 12.21
CA GLU A 187 -9.66 2.70 12.51
C GLU A 187 -8.87 3.06 11.24
N LYS A 188 -9.16 2.43 10.10
CA LYS A 188 -8.58 2.83 8.80
C LYS A 188 -9.01 4.24 8.42
N ALA A 189 -10.28 4.59 8.63
CA ALA A 189 -10.78 5.94 8.41
C ALA A 189 -10.08 6.96 9.35
N ASP A 190 -9.81 6.58 10.59
CA ASP A 190 -9.05 7.42 11.54
C ASP A 190 -7.58 7.59 11.11
N ALA A 191 -6.95 6.55 10.56
CA ALA A 191 -5.60 6.63 9.97
C ALA A 191 -5.58 7.60 8.77
N PHE A 192 -6.58 7.53 7.90
CA PHE A 192 -6.73 8.47 6.78
C PHE A 192 -7.02 9.90 7.24
N ARG A 193 -7.81 10.09 8.30
CA ARG A 193 -8.00 11.42 8.92
C ARG A 193 -6.68 12.00 9.40
N GLN A 194 -5.80 11.19 10.01
CA GLN A 194 -4.47 11.64 10.42
C GLN A 194 -3.53 11.92 9.23
N LEU A 195 -3.77 11.32 8.07
CA LEU A 195 -3.02 11.61 6.84
C LEU A 195 -3.51 12.91 6.16
N GLU A 196 -4.81 13.18 6.20
CA GLU A 196 -5.44 14.40 5.67
C GLU A 196 -5.25 15.61 6.59
N GLU A 197 -5.24 15.40 7.90
CA GLU A 197 -4.97 16.41 8.92
C GLU A 197 -3.67 16.07 9.66
N PRO A 198 -2.52 16.08 8.96
CA PRO A 198 -1.28 15.60 9.53
C PRO A 198 -0.87 16.43 10.73
N ASN A 199 -0.50 15.73 11.80
CA ASN A 199 -0.05 16.37 13.02
C ASN A 199 1.23 17.20 12.76
N ALA A 200 1.45 18.23 13.56
CA ALA A 200 2.58 19.14 13.39
C ALA A 200 3.94 18.43 13.49
N GLU A 201 4.02 17.31 14.23
CA GLU A 201 5.24 16.52 14.41
C GLU A 201 5.64 15.77 13.14
N LEU A 202 4.71 15.10 12.46
CA LEU A 202 4.93 14.40 11.19
C LEU A 202 5.29 15.40 10.09
N VAL A 203 4.56 16.52 10.03
CA VAL A 203 4.87 17.60 9.09
C VAL A 203 6.28 18.12 9.34
N ALA A 204 6.63 18.44 10.59
CA ALA A 204 7.95 18.94 10.94
C ALA A 204 9.07 17.91 10.66
N ALA A 205 8.83 16.63 10.94
CA ALA A 205 9.81 15.57 10.70
C ALA A 205 10.14 15.42 9.22
N ILE A 206 9.13 15.47 8.34
CA ILE A 206 9.32 15.41 6.89
C ILE A 206 9.89 16.73 6.37
N ASP A 207 9.37 17.87 6.82
CA ASP A 207 9.78 19.22 6.37
C ASP A 207 11.25 19.53 6.70
N GLN A 208 11.80 18.93 7.76
CA GLN A 208 13.23 19.00 8.08
C GLN A 208 14.13 18.29 7.07
N GLN A 209 13.60 17.32 6.35
CA GLN A 209 14.35 16.48 5.41
C GLN A 209 14.18 16.96 3.96
N VAL A 210 13.26 17.89 3.70
CA VAL A 210 12.93 18.39 2.36
C VAL A 210 13.62 19.73 2.10
N ASN A 211 14.19 19.90 0.89
CA ASN A 211 14.84 21.14 0.46
C ASN A 211 13.84 22.14 -0.15
N GLU A 212 14.20 23.42 -0.17
CA GLU A 212 13.48 24.44 -0.94
C GLU A 212 13.41 24.06 -2.44
N PRO A 213 12.28 24.28 -3.15
CA PRO A 213 11.09 25.07 -2.76
C PRO A 213 9.98 24.24 -2.11
N LEU A 214 10.21 22.96 -1.80
CA LEU A 214 9.18 22.02 -1.34
C LEU A 214 8.90 22.17 0.16
N LYS A 215 9.71 22.96 0.87
CA LYS A 215 9.52 23.26 2.28
C LYS A 215 8.18 23.99 2.52
N GLY A 216 7.45 23.60 3.55
CA GLY A 216 6.11 24.09 3.84
C GLY A 216 4.98 23.48 2.98
N SER A 217 5.30 22.68 1.94
CA SER A 217 4.29 22.04 1.08
C SER A 217 3.85 20.65 1.56
N VAL A 218 4.55 20.09 2.56
CA VAL A 218 4.35 18.71 3.08
C VAL A 218 2.91 18.43 3.47
N SER A 219 2.23 19.36 4.16
CA SER A 219 0.83 19.17 4.55
C SER A 219 -0.11 19.04 3.35
N GLY A 220 0.11 19.85 2.30
CA GLY A 220 -0.66 19.75 1.06
C GLY A 220 -0.38 18.46 0.30
N MET A 221 0.87 18.01 0.31
CA MET A 221 1.27 16.76 -0.32
C MET A 221 0.67 15.53 0.37
N LEU A 222 0.66 15.49 1.71
CA LEU A 222 0.04 14.38 2.46
C LEU A 222 -1.47 14.31 2.23
N LYS A 223 -2.15 15.46 2.19
CA LYS A 223 -3.57 15.55 1.78
C LYS A 223 -3.82 15.01 0.38
N PHE A 224 -2.98 15.40 -0.57
CA PHE A 224 -3.06 14.90 -1.94
C PHE A 224 -2.85 13.39 -2.00
N VAL A 225 -1.85 12.86 -1.30
CA VAL A 225 -1.58 11.42 -1.22
C VAL A 225 -2.76 10.67 -0.61
N ALA A 226 -3.37 11.17 0.48
CA ALA A 226 -4.55 10.54 1.07
C ALA A 226 -5.69 10.38 0.05
N GLY A 227 -6.06 11.46 -0.63
CA GLY A 227 -7.10 11.43 -1.67
C GLY A 227 -6.73 10.50 -2.82
N ALA A 228 -5.52 10.62 -3.34
CA ALA A 228 -5.03 9.80 -4.45
C ALA A 228 -5.07 8.30 -4.09
N LEU A 229 -4.64 7.89 -2.90
CA LEU A 229 -4.67 6.48 -2.51
C LEU A 229 -6.08 5.88 -2.54
N LEU A 230 -7.09 6.65 -2.11
CA LEU A 230 -8.48 6.22 -2.17
C LEU A 230 -9.00 6.17 -3.61
N GLU A 231 -8.70 7.21 -4.39
CA GLU A 231 -9.11 7.32 -5.80
C GLU A 231 -8.49 6.22 -6.68
N PHE A 232 -7.18 5.97 -6.56
CA PHE A 232 -6.51 4.92 -7.32
C PHE A 232 -7.00 3.52 -6.90
N SER A 233 -7.36 3.32 -5.63
CA SER A 233 -7.95 2.05 -5.17
C SER A 233 -9.32 1.81 -5.80
N ALA A 234 -10.16 2.85 -5.84
CA ALA A 234 -11.45 2.80 -6.51
C ALA A 234 -11.26 2.60 -8.03
N PHE A 235 -10.40 3.39 -8.67
CA PHE A 235 -10.13 3.32 -10.09
C PHE A 235 -9.58 1.94 -10.50
N GLY A 236 -8.63 1.39 -9.75
CA GLY A 236 -8.09 0.05 -10.00
C GLY A 236 -9.14 -1.06 -9.88
N THR A 237 -10.19 -0.84 -9.09
CA THR A 237 -11.30 -1.79 -8.95
C THR A 237 -12.32 -1.64 -10.07
N TYR A 238 -12.63 -0.41 -10.48
CA TYR A 238 -13.70 -0.11 -11.42
C TYR A 238 -13.27 -0.02 -12.89
N CYS A 239 -11.96 -0.02 -13.19
CA CYS A 239 -11.45 -0.01 -14.57
C CYS A 239 -11.22 -1.41 -15.15
N GLU A 240 -10.86 -1.45 -16.44
CA GLU A 240 -10.66 -2.68 -17.21
C GLU A 240 -9.28 -3.31 -17.01
N TRP A 241 -8.39 -2.73 -16.20
CA TRP A 241 -6.97 -3.12 -16.11
C TRP A 241 -6.74 -4.63 -16.02
N ALA A 242 -7.42 -5.31 -15.09
CA ALA A 242 -7.24 -6.75 -14.86
C ALA A 242 -7.72 -7.65 -16.00
N LYS A 243 -8.49 -7.11 -16.96
CA LYS A 243 -9.05 -7.82 -18.12
C LYS A 243 -8.55 -7.27 -19.44
N PHE A 244 -7.82 -6.15 -19.45
CA PHE A 244 -7.26 -5.54 -20.64
C PHE A 244 -6.05 -6.35 -21.12
N ASP A 245 -6.11 -6.80 -22.36
CA ASP A 245 -4.97 -7.41 -23.04
C ASP A 245 -4.23 -6.33 -23.85
N PRO A 246 -2.99 -5.96 -23.47
CA PRO A 246 -2.24 -4.92 -24.16
C PRO A 246 -1.81 -5.32 -25.58
N ALA A 247 -1.68 -6.61 -25.87
CA ALA A 247 -1.26 -7.08 -27.19
C ALA A 247 -2.39 -6.94 -28.22
N THR A 248 -3.61 -7.32 -27.83
CA THR A 248 -4.79 -7.21 -28.71
C THR A 248 -5.50 -5.86 -28.58
N ARG A 249 -5.25 -5.12 -27.49
CA ARG A 249 -5.95 -3.88 -27.09
C ARG A 249 -7.46 -4.09 -26.87
N TYR A 250 -7.84 -5.26 -26.40
CA TYR A 250 -9.23 -5.61 -26.09
C TYR A 250 -9.39 -6.08 -24.64
N VAL A 251 -10.61 -5.93 -24.14
CA VAL A 251 -11.02 -6.47 -22.84
C VAL A 251 -11.41 -7.94 -23.03
N THR A 252 -10.73 -8.85 -22.32
CA THR A 252 -10.82 -10.31 -22.51
C THR A 252 -11.98 -10.98 -21.76
N GLY A 253 -12.73 -10.21 -20.96
CA GLY A 253 -13.91 -10.66 -20.24
C GLY A 253 -14.49 -9.54 -19.38
N THR A 254 -15.65 -9.74 -18.76
CA THR A 254 -16.29 -8.70 -17.95
C THR A 254 -15.42 -8.29 -16.75
N PRO A 255 -15.04 -7.01 -16.61
CA PRO A 255 -14.35 -6.49 -15.43
C PRO A 255 -15.29 -6.43 -14.22
N VAL A 256 -14.72 -6.54 -13.01
CA VAL A 256 -15.48 -6.44 -11.75
C VAL A 256 -16.25 -5.12 -11.64
N GLY A 257 -15.63 -4.01 -12.04
CA GLY A 257 -16.26 -2.70 -12.07
C GLY A 257 -17.57 -2.65 -12.86
N TRP A 258 -17.66 -3.43 -13.95
CA TRP A 258 -18.87 -3.47 -14.77
C TRP A 258 -20.00 -4.20 -14.06
N ASP A 259 -19.69 -5.34 -13.43
CA ASP A 259 -20.67 -6.10 -12.65
C ASP A 259 -21.20 -5.27 -11.46
N LEU A 260 -20.30 -4.61 -10.72
CA LEU A 260 -20.65 -3.78 -9.56
C LEU A 260 -21.51 -2.56 -9.94
N SER A 261 -21.18 -1.89 -11.04
CA SER A 261 -21.94 -0.74 -11.55
C SER A 261 -23.18 -1.14 -12.34
N LYS A 262 -23.39 -2.44 -12.59
CA LYS A 262 -24.38 -2.99 -13.52
C LYS A 262 -24.26 -2.35 -14.91
N TYR A 263 -23.02 -2.05 -15.30
CA TYR A 263 -22.71 -1.54 -16.61
C TYR A 263 -22.93 -2.65 -17.64
N ASP A 264 -23.98 -2.48 -18.43
CA ASP A 264 -24.16 -3.23 -19.66
C ASP A 264 -23.40 -2.50 -20.76
N PRO A 265 -22.30 -3.07 -21.30
CA PRO A 265 -21.61 -2.49 -22.46
C PRO A 265 -22.54 -2.33 -23.68
N GLY A 266 -23.71 -2.96 -23.67
CA GLY A 266 -24.73 -2.83 -24.68
C GLY A 266 -24.22 -3.26 -26.05
N VAL A 267 -24.77 -2.63 -27.09
CA VAL A 267 -24.23 -2.76 -28.44
C VAL A 267 -23.11 -1.74 -28.58
N MET A 268 -21.85 -2.18 -28.54
CA MET A 268 -20.66 -1.31 -28.69
C MET A 268 -20.63 -0.49 -30.01
N ASP A 269 -21.56 -0.74 -30.93
CA ASP A 269 -21.75 0.02 -32.18
C ASP A 269 -22.76 1.18 -32.05
N GLY A 270 -23.19 1.50 -30.83
CA GLY A 270 -24.14 2.56 -30.54
C GLY A 270 -25.60 2.12 -30.58
N TRP A 271 -26.47 3.03 -30.16
CA TRP A 271 -27.91 2.84 -30.19
C TRP A 271 -28.46 3.08 -31.60
N ASP A 272 -29.61 2.47 -31.92
CA ASP A 272 -30.28 2.63 -33.21
C ASP A 272 -30.50 4.10 -33.61
N GLU A 273 -30.64 4.96 -32.60
CA GLU A 273 -30.79 6.42 -32.70
C GLU A 273 -29.56 7.12 -33.31
N PHE A 274 -28.38 6.47 -33.32
CA PHE A 274 -27.12 7.00 -33.84
C PHE A 274 -26.70 6.42 -35.20
N LYS A 275 -27.55 5.59 -35.83
CA LYS A 275 -27.31 5.09 -37.19
C LYS A 275 -27.13 6.27 -38.16
N GLY A 276 -26.03 6.27 -38.91
CA GLY A 276 -25.68 7.32 -39.86
C GLY A 276 -24.93 8.53 -39.28
N TYR A 277 -24.81 8.67 -37.95
CA TYR A 277 -24.17 9.83 -37.31
C TYR A 277 -22.64 9.74 -37.32
N TYR A 278 -22.08 8.54 -37.10
CA TYR A 278 -20.64 8.30 -37.16
C TYR A 278 -20.23 7.67 -38.48
N GLN A 279 -19.48 8.43 -39.30
CA GLN A 279 -18.94 8.00 -40.61
C GLN A 279 -19.98 7.40 -41.59
N GLY A 280 -21.27 7.75 -41.46
CA GLY A 280 -22.32 7.22 -42.32
C GLY A 280 -22.58 5.71 -42.16
N ARG A 281 -22.15 5.10 -41.04
CA ARG A 281 -22.36 3.67 -40.79
C ARG A 281 -23.85 3.39 -40.56
N THR A 282 -24.40 2.44 -41.31
CA THR A 282 -25.83 2.06 -41.28
C THR A 282 -26.09 0.69 -40.67
N LYS A 283 -25.04 -0.04 -40.27
CA LYS A 283 -25.15 -1.37 -39.67
C LYS A 283 -24.09 -1.60 -38.58
N VAL A 284 -24.50 -2.38 -37.58
CA VAL A 284 -23.71 -2.94 -36.48
C VAL A 284 -22.91 -4.14 -37.00
N SER A 285 -21.71 -4.37 -36.47
CA SER A 285 -20.86 -5.52 -36.75
C SER A 285 -21.56 -6.81 -36.27
N ALA A 286 -21.64 -7.85 -37.10
CA ALA A 286 -22.27 -9.10 -36.69
C ALA A 286 -21.41 -9.83 -35.64
N LYS A 287 -22.07 -10.38 -34.61
CA LYS A 287 -21.46 -11.21 -33.55
C LYS A 287 -20.77 -12.46 -34.10
#